data_AF-A0A7M7SVF5-F1
#
_entry.id   AF-A0A7M7SVF5-F1
#
_cell.length_a   1.000
_cell.length_b   1.000
_cell.length_c   1.000
_cell.angle_alpha   90.00
_cell.angle_beta   90.00
_cell.angle_gamma   90.00
#
_symmetry.space_group_name_H-M   'P 1'
#
loop_
_entity.id
_entity.type
_entity.pdbx_description
1 polymer ?
#
loop_
_entity_poly.entity_id
_entity_poly.type
_entity_poly.pdbx_seq_one_letter_code
_entity_poly.pdbx_strand_id
1 'polypeptide(L)'
;MRTARGVKPPWTSGAALPGKLRWNLNGCWKLILTLILCNVLIIDSVSGACDCETDCASSCTAGQYWDSNATACFECPPGYYCTGGGDPRLPCSGGTYNSLASQTSESACMVSG
;
A
#
# COMPACT_ATOMS: atom_id res chain seq x y z
N MET A 1 26.44 14.13 3.94
CA MET A 1 26.33 13.15 2.83
C MET A 1 25.66 11.89 3.41
N ARG A 2 24.36 11.67 3.17
CA ARG A 2 23.62 10.53 3.75
C ARG A 2 23.91 9.28 2.91
N THR A 3 24.60 8.31 3.52
CA THR A 3 24.81 6.97 2.96
C THR A 3 23.50 6.19 3.00
N ALA A 4 23.08 5.71 1.83
CA ALA A 4 21.94 4.82 1.66
C ALA A 4 22.19 3.51 2.43
N ARG A 5 21.38 3.22 3.45
CA ARG A 5 21.31 1.88 4.05
C ARG A 5 20.43 1.03 3.15
N GLY A 6 21.08 0.21 2.32
CA GLY A 6 20.42 -0.80 1.50
C GLY A 6 19.63 -1.76 2.38
N VAL A 7 18.31 -1.77 2.24
CA VAL A 7 17.43 -2.77 2.81
C VAL A 7 17.62 -4.04 1.98
N LYS A 8 18.21 -5.08 2.57
CA LYS A 8 18.33 -6.41 1.94
C LYS A 8 16.92 -7.02 1.78
N PRO A 9 16.62 -7.69 0.66
CA PRO A 9 15.44 -8.54 0.58
C PRO A 9 15.61 -9.75 1.51
N PRO A 10 14.58 -10.16 2.29
CA PRO A 10 14.56 -11.49 2.88
C PRO A 10 14.30 -12.52 1.78
N TRP A 11 14.45 -13.81 2.06
CA TRP A 11 14.32 -14.96 1.12
C TRP A 11 15.60 -15.38 0.38
N THR A 12 16.67 -15.64 1.14
CA THR A 12 17.60 -16.73 0.80
C THR A 12 17.45 -17.83 1.86
N SER A 13 16.72 -18.89 1.54
CA SER A 13 16.84 -20.20 2.21
C SER A 13 16.33 -21.30 1.28
N GLY A 14 17.26 -22.05 0.70
CA GLY A 14 16.95 -23.30 0.01
C GLY A 14 16.45 -24.35 1.01
N ALA A 15 15.37 -25.03 0.67
CA ALA A 15 14.93 -26.24 1.34
C ALA A 15 14.83 -27.36 0.30
N ALA A 16 15.73 -28.33 0.41
CA ALA A 16 15.65 -29.59 -0.30
C ALA A 16 14.42 -30.37 0.19
N LEU A 17 13.48 -30.70 -0.70
CA LEU A 17 12.38 -31.60 -0.38
C LEU A 17 12.77 -33.05 -0.70
N PRO A 18 12.66 -33.98 0.26
CA PRO A 18 12.83 -35.41 0.01
C PRO A 18 11.52 -36.03 -0.47
N GLY A 19 11.63 -37.13 -1.21
CA GLY A 19 10.56 -38.13 -1.31
C GLY A 19 9.82 -38.15 -2.63
N LYS A 20 10.18 -39.14 -3.47
CA LYS A 20 9.41 -39.54 -4.64
C LYS A 20 7.99 -39.97 -4.24
N LEU A 21 6.98 -39.17 -4.59
CA LEU A 21 5.59 -39.58 -4.50
C LEU A 21 5.19 -40.31 -5.80
N ARG A 22 4.78 -41.56 -5.66
CA ARG A 22 4.45 -42.49 -6.73
C ARG A 22 3.06 -42.13 -7.27
N TRP A 23 2.96 -41.34 -8.34
CA TRP A 23 1.68 -40.91 -8.90
C TRP A 23 1.06 -41.98 -9.80
N ASN A 24 -0.12 -42.46 -9.41
CA ASN A 24 -1.01 -43.35 -10.15
C ASN A 24 -1.45 -42.69 -11.48
N LEU A 25 -1.63 -43.47 -12.56
CA LEU A 25 -1.98 -43.01 -13.92
C LEU A 25 -3.32 -42.21 -13.97
N ASN A 26 -4.18 -42.34 -12.97
CA ASN A 26 -5.40 -41.52 -12.77
C ASN A 26 -5.14 -40.13 -12.14
N GLY A 27 -3.91 -39.86 -11.73
CA GLY A 27 -3.48 -38.60 -11.11
C GLY A 27 -3.12 -37.53 -12.14
N CYS A 28 -2.60 -37.90 -13.31
CA CYS A 28 -2.24 -36.93 -14.35
C CYS A 28 -3.46 -36.18 -14.88
N TRP A 29 -4.57 -36.87 -15.13
CA TRP A 29 -5.84 -36.23 -15.50
C TRP A 29 -6.31 -35.30 -14.39
N LYS A 30 -6.28 -35.73 -13.12
CA LYS A 30 -6.70 -34.89 -11.99
C LYS A 30 -5.79 -33.68 -11.81
N LEU A 31 -4.48 -33.82 -12.00
CA LEU A 31 -3.53 -32.70 -11.97
C LEU A 31 -3.76 -31.75 -13.15
N ILE A 32 -4.02 -32.26 -14.35
CA ILE A 32 -4.35 -31.44 -15.53
C ILE A 32 -5.69 -30.72 -15.32
N LEU A 33 -6.71 -31.39 -14.76
CA LEU A 33 -8.02 -30.80 -14.49
C LEU A 33 -7.97 -29.81 -13.32
N THR A 34 -7.18 -30.09 -12.29
CA THR A 34 -6.89 -29.13 -11.20
C THR A 34 -6.10 -27.95 -11.75
N LEU A 35 -5.14 -28.12 -12.65
CA LEU A 35 -4.42 -27.02 -13.30
C LEU A 35 -5.34 -26.22 -14.23
N ILE A 36 -6.23 -26.85 -15.00
CA ILE A 36 -7.19 -26.16 -15.87
C ILE A 36 -8.26 -25.44 -15.05
N LEU A 37 -8.79 -26.06 -13.98
CA LEU A 37 -9.70 -25.40 -13.03
C LEU A 37 -8.99 -24.29 -12.25
N CYS A 38 -7.71 -24.45 -11.93
CA CYS A 38 -6.86 -23.42 -11.34
C CYS A 38 -6.62 -22.27 -12.33
N ASN A 39 -6.46 -22.55 -13.63
CA ASN A 39 -6.33 -21.50 -14.66
C ASN A 39 -7.68 -20.85 -15.05
N VAL A 40 -8.81 -21.53 -14.85
CA VAL A 40 -10.17 -21.02 -15.19
C VAL A 40 -10.88 -20.38 -13.99
N LEU A 41 -10.53 -20.75 -12.75
CA LEU A 41 -11.09 -20.20 -11.51
C LEU A 41 -10.12 -19.30 -10.72
N ILE A 42 -8.87 -19.15 -11.17
CA ILE A 42 -7.88 -18.20 -10.59
C ILE A 42 -7.48 -17.12 -11.62
N ILE A 43 -8.45 -16.65 -12.41
CA ILE A 43 -8.39 -15.32 -13.03
C ILE A 43 -9.33 -14.38 -12.26
N ASP A 44 -9.39 -14.52 -10.94
CA ASP A 44 -9.70 -13.39 -10.08
C ASP A 44 -8.41 -13.09 -9.30
N SER A 45 -7.66 -12.14 -9.86
CA SER A 45 -6.87 -11.21 -9.06
C SER A 45 -5.87 -11.83 -8.09
N VAL A 46 -4.82 -12.48 -8.59
CA VAL A 46 -3.52 -12.40 -7.88
C VAL A 46 -2.80 -11.11 -8.30
N SER A 47 -3.47 -9.98 -8.14
CA SER A 47 -2.76 -8.76 -7.83
C SER A 47 -2.18 -8.94 -6.44
N GLY A 48 -0.97 -9.51 -6.37
CA GLY A 48 0.00 -9.12 -5.35
C GLY A 48 0.48 -7.68 -5.58
N ALA A 49 -0.44 -6.79 -5.94
CA ALA A 49 -0.24 -5.37 -6.15
C ALA A 49 -1.25 -4.71 -5.23
N CYS A 50 -0.75 -4.06 -4.21
CA CYS A 50 -1.54 -3.23 -3.32
C CYS A 50 -2.31 -2.23 -4.19
N ASP A 51 -3.62 -2.43 -4.33
CA ASP A 51 -4.48 -1.47 -5.01
C ASP A 51 -4.61 -0.25 -4.08
N CYS A 52 -3.84 0.78 -4.41
CA CYS A 52 -3.61 1.94 -3.57
C CYS A 52 -4.87 2.78 -3.29
N GLU A 53 -5.96 2.52 -4.02
CA GLU A 53 -7.28 3.05 -3.76
C GLU A 53 -7.91 2.51 -2.46
N THR A 54 -7.55 1.29 -2.03
CA THR A 54 -8.04 0.66 -0.79
C THR A 54 -6.92 0.41 0.22
N ASP A 55 -5.69 0.16 -0.24
CA ASP A 55 -4.57 -0.30 0.60
C ASP A 55 -3.60 0.83 1.00
N CYS A 56 -3.47 1.87 0.17
CA CYS A 56 -2.58 3.00 0.48
C CYS A 56 -3.25 4.12 1.27
N ALA A 57 -4.59 4.16 1.25
CA ALA A 57 -5.36 4.98 2.15
C ALA A 57 -4.87 4.75 3.60
N SER A 58 -4.84 3.53 4.12
CA SER A 58 -4.46 3.28 5.51
C SER A 58 -2.96 3.44 5.85
N SER A 59 -2.09 3.77 4.88
CA SER A 59 -0.63 3.74 5.06
C SER A 59 0.04 5.12 5.20
N CYS A 60 -0.69 6.22 5.06
CA CYS A 60 -0.09 7.56 5.22
C CYS A 60 0.12 7.92 6.70
N THR A 61 1.25 8.56 7.02
CA THR A 61 1.45 9.08 8.37
C THR A 61 0.72 10.41 8.56
N ALA A 62 0.50 10.83 9.80
CA ALA A 62 0.02 12.18 10.09
C ALA A 62 0.90 13.23 9.37
N GLY A 63 0.26 14.26 8.80
CA GLY A 63 0.92 15.26 7.96
C GLY A 63 1.05 14.86 6.49
N GLN A 64 0.56 13.69 6.10
CA GLN A 64 0.45 13.25 4.72
C GLN A 64 -0.99 12.91 4.38
N TYR A 65 -1.34 12.95 3.09
CA TYR A 65 -2.65 12.56 2.57
C TYR A 65 -2.50 11.68 1.34
N TRP A 66 -3.58 10.94 1.05
CA TRP A 66 -3.72 10.14 -0.15
C TRP A 66 -4.61 10.84 -1.19
N ASP A 67 -4.24 10.74 -2.46
CA ASP A 67 -5.06 11.18 -3.59
C ASP A 67 -5.33 9.97 -4.51
N SER A 68 -6.52 9.87 -5.09
CA SER A 68 -6.92 8.72 -5.92
C SER A 68 -5.97 8.46 -7.09
N ASN A 69 -5.27 9.50 -7.55
CA ASN A 69 -4.30 9.40 -8.64
C ASN A 69 -2.84 9.38 -8.13
N ALA A 70 -2.63 9.18 -6.84
CA ALA A 70 -1.30 9.10 -6.24
C ALA A 70 -0.71 7.69 -6.35
N THR A 71 0.61 7.60 -6.44
CA THR A 71 1.35 6.34 -6.28
C THR A 71 2.03 6.25 -4.91
N ALA A 72 1.97 7.33 -4.12
CA ALA A 72 2.56 7.49 -2.80
C ALA A 72 1.82 8.59 -2.02
N CYS A 73 1.96 8.59 -0.69
CA CYS A 73 1.42 9.65 0.15
C CYS A 73 2.08 11.01 -0.17
N PHE A 74 1.26 12.06 -0.25
CA PHE A 74 1.74 13.42 -0.46
C PHE A 74 1.80 14.18 0.87
N GLU A 75 2.77 15.08 0.99
CA GLU A 75 2.84 16.00 2.14
C GLU A 75 1.65 16.95 2.13
N CYS A 76 1.14 17.25 3.33
CA CYS A 76 0.03 18.19 3.48
C CYS A 76 0.46 19.60 3.07
N PRO A 77 -0.20 20.24 2.08
CA PRO A 77 0.19 21.56 1.62
C PRO A 77 -0.24 22.67 2.61
N PRO A 78 0.42 23.84 2.57
CA PRO A 78 -0.01 25.02 3.33
C PRO A 78 -1.48 25.38 3.06
N GLY A 79 -2.18 25.84 4.10
CA GLY A 79 -3.62 26.12 4.11
C GLY A 79 -4.49 24.90 4.44
N TYR A 80 -3.89 23.72 4.61
CA TYR A 80 -4.58 22.47 4.96
C TYR A 80 -3.91 21.78 6.15
N TYR A 81 -4.61 20.80 6.72
CA TYR A 81 -4.09 19.84 7.69
C TYR A 81 -4.53 18.42 7.33
N CYS A 82 -3.72 17.43 7.69
CA CYS A 82 -3.89 16.04 7.29
C CYS A 82 -3.66 15.12 8.49
N THR A 83 -4.71 14.44 8.95
CA THR A 83 -4.65 13.51 10.10
C THR A 83 -3.79 12.28 9.82
N GLY A 84 -3.49 12.00 8.55
CA GLY A 84 -2.83 10.79 8.10
C GLY A 84 -3.84 9.69 7.80
N GLY A 85 -3.33 8.51 7.49
CA GLY A 85 -4.14 7.42 6.98
C GLY A 85 -4.85 7.83 5.68
N GLY A 86 -6.09 7.33 5.53
CA GLY A 86 -6.84 7.39 4.28
C GLY A 86 -7.61 8.68 4.09
N ASP A 87 -7.51 9.57 5.06
CA ASP A 87 -8.26 10.81 5.07
C ASP A 87 -7.70 11.79 4.02
N PRO A 88 -8.58 12.49 3.30
CA PRO A 88 -8.17 13.57 2.42
C PRO A 88 -7.62 14.75 3.24
N ARG A 89 -6.88 15.64 2.58
CA ARG A 89 -6.46 16.92 3.20
C ARG A 89 -7.69 17.74 3.60
N LEU A 90 -7.66 18.31 4.81
CA LEU A 90 -8.74 19.13 5.36
C LEU A 90 -8.34 20.61 5.32
N PRO A 91 -9.16 21.50 4.74
CA PRO A 91 -8.84 22.93 4.71
C PRO A 91 -8.92 23.54 6.10
N CYS A 92 -8.12 24.58 6.34
CA CYS A 92 -8.28 25.42 7.53
C CYS A 92 -9.64 26.14 7.53
N SER A 93 -10.24 26.29 8.72
CA SER A 93 -11.49 27.02 8.91
C SER A 93 -11.40 28.48 8.41
N GLY A 94 -12.53 29.05 8.00
CA GLY A 94 -12.58 30.40 7.43
C GLY A 94 -11.94 31.46 8.34
N GLY A 95 -11.04 32.29 7.79
CA GLY A 95 -10.29 33.29 8.54
C GLY A 95 -9.04 32.76 9.24
N THR A 96 -8.74 31.47 9.10
CA THR A 96 -7.49 30.87 9.58
C THR A 96 -6.66 30.32 8.42
N TYR A 97 -5.35 30.27 8.61
CA TYR A 97 -4.41 29.80 7.63
C TYR A 97 -3.23 29.11 8.33
N ASN A 98 -2.67 28.11 7.66
CA ASN A 98 -1.49 27.41 8.12
C ASN A 98 -0.38 27.55 7.08
N SER A 99 0.69 28.25 7.41
CA SER A 99 1.79 28.52 6.48
C SER A 99 2.79 27.38 6.37
N LEU A 100 2.67 26.36 7.21
CA LEU A 100 3.59 25.24 7.27
C LEU A 100 3.02 24.03 6.52
N ALA A 101 3.90 23.27 5.87
CA ALA A 101 3.57 21.98 5.29
C ALA A 101 3.55 20.87 6.36
N SER A 102 2.97 19.72 6.00
CA SER A 102 2.96 18.49 6.80
C SER A 102 2.27 18.62 8.15
N GLN A 103 1.22 19.44 8.18
CA GLN A 103 0.48 19.77 9.38
C GLN A 103 -0.60 18.73 9.66
N THR A 104 -0.71 18.34 10.93
CA THR A 104 -1.46 17.13 11.30
C THR A 104 -2.87 17.42 11.81
N SER A 105 -3.14 18.68 12.16
CA SER A 105 -4.33 19.04 12.94
C SER A 105 -4.73 20.50 12.73
N GLU A 106 -6.01 20.80 12.95
CA GLU A 106 -6.57 22.15 12.82
C GLU A 106 -5.95 23.17 13.78
N SER A 107 -5.38 22.73 14.90
CA SER A 107 -4.67 23.60 15.84
C SER A 107 -3.47 24.33 15.22
N ALA A 108 -2.98 23.88 14.07
CA ALA A 108 -1.94 24.56 13.31
C ALA A 108 -2.48 25.70 12.42
N CYS A 109 -3.80 25.76 12.20
CA CYS A 109 -4.46 26.86 11.51
C CYS A 109 -4.57 28.06 12.45
N MET A 110 -3.82 29.12 12.15
CA MET A 110 -3.80 30.35 12.93
C MET A 110 -4.54 31.45 12.20
N VAL A 111 -5.15 32.39 12.93
CA VAL A 111 -5.71 33.60 12.32
C VAL A 111 -4.55 34.37 11.69
N SER A 112 -4.56 34.49 10.36
CA SER A 112 -3.65 35.39 9.66
C SER A 112 -4.12 36.81 9.94
N GLY A 113 -3.59 37.41 11.01
CA GLY A 113 -3.83 38.80 11.39
C GLY A 113 -3.24 39.79 10.41
#